data_AF-A0A3G8LWY6-F1
#
_entry.id   AF-A0A3G8LWY6-F1
#
_cell.length_a   1.000
_cell.length_b   1.000
_cell.length_c   1.000
_cell.angle_alpha   90.00
_cell.angle_beta   90.00
_cell.angle_gamma   90.00
#
_symmetry.space_group_name_H-M   'P 1'
#
loop_
_entity.id
_entity.type
_entity.pdbx_description
1 polymer ?
#
loop_
_entity_poly.entity_id
_entity_poly.type
_entity_poly.pdbx_seq_one_letter_code
_entity_poly.pdbx_strand_id
1 'polypeptide(L)'
;MTNIFKFSTVVAAIFIAQGCTQGPDIGKIDDSSMRYLGSSKVDIYTLDSSAIEDWAEAKADFKRRMEEVTGTKDFSDAEAVVEAVDDLIDEMDLVDLVDDVKPFNLVEAKAKLKATYQAQLDNELAQLAASKAEKDAFLPTYNESLAAFEKGRSDIESFKSQRDALSDAFQLAKTEAIKSLADVGVDSAGNIGKRLNIDRFYNTYSYNFTEALKDKTCRELDRNSGNKPNSIYYSDARITDDKSELVCTKIAFPSSYGSDNTENQKLKEPQINAIKLALNKAQSYLRDANQLIKQSNSYYQDHPQIADLHNRYQRNDRRMLESIETKVKWAQDAVDRVIIPSDEKIATEVAFEHMRTLNLYSEFHYNNILLNQLDYVATVSADGRFKLDNSEKFNLLIARPERKINQKAAYKIIRLAEFDDKALVTIGLNDILTSKEFQTITL
;
A
#
# COMPACT_ATOMS: atom_id res chain seq x y z
N MET A 1 14.16 -44.90 58.19
CA MET A 1 14.25 -46.30 57.77
C MET A 1 13.22 -46.53 56.66
N THR A 2 13.67 -47.08 55.54
CA THR A 2 13.02 -48.12 54.72
C THR A 2 11.51 -48.42 54.92
N ASN A 3 10.73 -48.37 53.82
CA ASN A 3 10.13 -49.51 53.08
C ASN A 3 9.23 -50.53 53.87
N ILE A 4 8.15 -51.16 53.36
CA ILE A 4 7.55 -51.31 52.00
C ILE A 4 6.23 -52.15 52.06
N PHE A 5 5.43 -52.21 50.96
CA PHE A 5 4.39 -53.26 50.62
C PHE A 5 3.09 -53.40 51.46
N LYS A 6 2.00 -54.06 50.99
CA LYS A 6 1.32 -54.28 49.67
C LYS A 6 0.11 -55.23 49.92
N PHE A 7 -1.01 -55.08 49.20
CA PHE A 7 -2.05 -56.12 48.94
C PHE A 7 -2.80 -56.67 50.21
N SER A 8 -4.01 -57.25 50.19
CA SER A 8 -5.12 -57.29 49.20
C SER A 8 -6.35 -58.02 49.77
N THR A 9 -7.58 -57.57 49.44
CA THR A 9 -8.69 -58.44 48.96
C THR A 9 -9.43 -59.40 49.95
N VAL A 10 -10.73 -59.10 50.20
CA VAL A 10 -11.94 -59.99 50.00
C VAL A 10 -12.19 -61.16 51.00
N VAL A 11 -13.41 -61.63 51.37
CA VAL A 11 -14.85 -61.27 51.17
C VAL A 11 -15.74 -62.02 52.20
N ALA A 12 -17.08 -61.74 52.20
CA ALA A 12 -18.24 -62.57 52.64
C ALA A 12 -19.06 -61.92 53.79
N ALA A 13 -20.39 -62.08 53.97
CA ALA A 13 -21.46 -62.88 53.32
C ALA A 13 -22.87 -62.37 53.76
N ILE A 14 -24.06 -62.72 53.24
CA ILE A 14 -24.57 -63.33 51.97
C ILE A 14 -26.12 -63.12 51.90
N PHE A 15 -26.66 -62.55 50.80
CA PHE A 15 -28.05 -62.72 50.25
C PHE A 15 -29.28 -62.47 51.19
N ILE A 16 -30.58 -62.59 50.84
CA ILE A 16 -31.34 -62.98 49.63
C ILE A 16 -32.55 -62.03 49.47
N ALA A 17 -32.90 -61.64 48.24
CA ALA A 17 -34.30 -61.45 47.84
C ALA A 17 -34.50 -61.94 46.40
N GLN A 18 -35.05 -63.16 46.26
CA GLN A 18 -35.50 -63.68 44.97
C GLN A 18 -36.67 -62.84 44.47
N GLY A 19 -36.46 -62.09 43.39
CA GLY A 19 -37.53 -61.50 42.59
C GLY A 19 -37.65 -62.25 41.27
N CYS A 20 -38.62 -63.15 41.14
CA CYS A 20 -39.06 -63.57 39.81
C CYS A 20 -39.77 -62.39 39.15
N THR A 21 -39.04 -61.60 38.38
CA THR A 21 -39.61 -60.64 37.44
C THR A 21 -39.19 -61.03 36.03
N GLN A 22 -40.06 -61.77 35.34
CA GLN A 22 -40.29 -61.57 33.91
C GLN A 22 -40.92 -60.17 33.72
N GLY A 23 -40.13 -59.15 34.03
CA GLY A 23 -40.39 -57.76 33.68
C GLY A 23 -39.39 -57.37 32.59
N PRO A 24 -39.73 -56.39 31.75
CA PRO A 24 -38.79 -55.88 30.76
C PRO A 24 -37.57 -55.30 31.45
N ASP A 25 -36.38 -55.54 30.90
CA ASP A 25 -35.14 -55.02 31.46
C ASP A 25 -35.16 -53.48 31.45
N ILE A 26 -34.94 -52.87 32.62
CA ILE A 26 -35.06 -51.42 32.79
C ILE A 26 -33.68 -50.78 32.67
N GLY A 27 -33.43 -50.18 31.51
CA GLY A 27 -32.28 -49.30 31.32
C GLY A 27 -32.47 -47.95 32.04
N LYS A 28 -31.37 -47.36 32.53
CA LYS A 28 -31.36 -46.01 33.09
C LYS A 28 -30.17 -45.20 32.57
N ILE A 29 -30.43 -43.98 32.09
CA ILE A 29 -29.40 -42.97 31.80
C ILE A 29 -28.82 -42.45 33.13
N ASP A 30 -27.50 -42.26 33.19
CA ASP A 30 -26.83 -41.74 34.40
C ASP A 30 -27.32 -40.33 34.79
N ASP A 31 -27.36 -40.06 36.10
CA ASP A 31 -27.91 -38.81 36.64
C ASP A 31 -27.11 -37.56 36.24
N SER A 32 -25.81 -37.69 35.93
CA SER A 32 -25.00 -36.58 35.42
C SER A 32 -25.34 -36.26 33.96
N SER A 33 -25.50 -37.27 33.10
CA SER A 33 -26.03 -37.13 31.74
C SER A 33 -27.44 -36.52 31.73
N MET A 34 -28.32 -36.95 32.62
CA MET A 34 -29.68 -36.40 32.74
C MET A 34 -29.67 -34.91 33.11
N ARG A 35 -28.75 -34.46 33.98
CA ARG A 35 -28.60 -33.02 34.30
C ARG A 35 -28.17 -32.18 33.08
N TYR A 36 -27.41 -32.74 32.14
CA TYR A 36 -27.06 -32.08 30.87
C TYR A 36 -28.19 -32.13 29.81
N LEU A 37 -29.20 -32.98 30.00
CA LEU A 37 -30.37 -33.10 29.11
C LEU A 37 -31.54 -32.22 29.58
N GLY A 38 -31.61 -31.90 30.88
CA GLY A 38 -32.59 -30.96 31.43
C GLY A 38 -34.01 -31.52 31.39
N SER A 39 -34.88 -30.91 30.58
CA SER A 39 -36.29 -31.33 30.40
C SER A 39 -36.62 -31.86 29.01
N SER A 40 -35.64 -31.92 28.11
CA SER A 40 -35.83 -32.42 26.75
C SER A 40 -36.19 -33.91 26.78
N LYS A 41 -37.18 -34.30 25.97
CA LYS A 41 -37.45 -35.71 25.67
C LYS A 41 -36.24 -36.31 24.93
N VAL A 42 -36.02 -37.60 25.12
CA VAL A 42 -34.89 -38.31 24.55
C VAL A 42 -35.41 -39.60 23.94
N ASP A 43 -35.18 -39.81 22.66
CA ASP A 43 -35.63 -41.01 21.96
C ASP A 43 -34.47 -42.02 21.89
N ILE A 44 -34.80 -43.28 22.21
CA ILE A 44 -33.89 -44.42 22.17
C ILE A 44 -34.26 -45.29 20.98
N TYR A 45 -33.22 -45.65 20.25
CA TYR A 45 -33.25 -46.56 19.13
C TYR A 45 -32.30 -47.72 19.39
N THR A 46 -32.48 -48.82 18.65
CA THR A 46 -31.61 -49.99 18.63
C THR A 46 -31.00 -50.18 17.25
N LEU A 47 -29.84 -50.83 17.22
CA LEU A 47 -29.17 -51.34 16.02
C LEU A 47 -28.78 -52.80 16.24
N ASP A 48 -29.12 -53.64 15.27
CA ASP A 48 -28.54 -54.99 15.16
C ASP A 48 -27.02 -54.88 14.95
N SER A 49 -26.29 -55.90 15.39
CA SER A 49 -24.86 -56.02 15.18
C SER A 49 -24.51 -56.19 13.69
N SER A 50 -25.38 -56.85 12.91
CA SER A 50 -25.21 -56.97 11.45
C SER A 50 -25.13 -55.60 10.76
N ALA A 51 -26.06 -54.70 11.05
CA ALA A 51 -26.11 -53.34 10.52
C ALA A 51 -24.85 -52.49 10.84
N ILE A 52 -24.16 -52.80 11.94
CA ILE A 52 -22.90 -52.14 12.32
C ILE A 52 -21.71 -52.73 11.56
N GLU A 53 -21.71 -54.04 11.33
CA GLU A 53 -20.71 -54.73 10.50
C GLU A 53 -20.83 -54.26 9.04
N ASP A 54 -22.03 -54.28 8.47
CA ASP A 54 -22.35 -53.78 7.12
C ASP A 54 -21.95 -52.29 6.96
N TRP A 55 -22.25 -51.45 7.95
CA TRP A 55 -21.82 -50.04 7.96
C TRP A 55 -20.31 -49.87 8.00
N ALA A 56 -19.62 -50.66 8.83
CA ALA A 56 -18.17 -50.60 8.97
C ALA A 56 -17.46 -51.05 7.68
N GLU A 57 -17.98 -52.08 7.02
CA GLU A 57 -17.50 -52.54 5.71
C GLU A 57 -17.77 -51.50 4.62
N ALA A 58 -19.00 -50.97 4.50
CA ALA A 58 -19.33 -49.93 3.51
C ALA A 58 -18.46 -48.67 3.68
N LYS A 59 -18.25 -48.23 4.93
CA LYS A 59 -17.38 -47.09 5.26
C LYS A 59 -15.90 -47.35 4.98
N ALA A 60 -15.44 -48.60 5.08
CA ALA A 60 -14.08 -48.99 4.75
C ALA A 60 -13.87 -49.09 3.23
N ASP A 61 -14.82 -49.71 2.52
CA ASP A 61 -14.79 -49.85 1.07
C ASP A 61 -14.82 -48.49 0.38
N PHE A 62 -15.68 -47.57 0.85
CA PHE A 62 -15.69 -46.20 0.33
C PHE A 62 -14.38 -45.46 0.55
N LYS A 63 -13.76 -45.58 1.73
CA LYS A 63 -12.45 -44.94 1.97
C LYS A 63 -11.41 -45.47 1.00
N ARG A 64 -11.41 -46.77 0.72
CA ARG A 64 -10.58 -47.39 -0.31
C ARG A 64 -10.88 -46.82 -1.70
N ARG A 65 -12.15 -46.73 -2.12
CA ARG A 65 -12.53 -46.14 -3.42
C ARG A 65 -12.13 -44.66 -3.54
N MET A 66 -12.31 -43.86 -2.49
CA MET A 66 -11.83 -42.47 -2.44
C MET A 66 -10.31 -42.39 -2.49
N GLU A 67 -9.59 -43.27 -1.78
CA GLU A 67 -8.13 -43.39 -1.86
C GLU A 67 -7.67 -43.84 -3.26
N GLU A 68 -8.48 -44.60 -3.99
CA GLU A 68 -8.22 -44.94 -5.40
C GLU A 68 -8.44 -43.74 -6.33
N VAL A 69 -9.53 -42.96 -6.18
CA VAL A 69 -9.76 -41.74 -6.99
C VAL A 69 -8.78 -40.62 -6.65
N THR A 70 -8.38 -40.46 -5.39
CA THR A 70 -7.43 -39.43 -4.93
C THR A 70 -5.96 -39.81 -5.08
N GLY A 71 -5.63 -41.10 -4.95
CA GLY A 71 -4.25 -41.60 -4.88
C GLY A 71 -3.68 -42.11 -6.21
N THR A 72 -4.53 -42.36 -7.22
CA THR A 72 -4.10 -43.02 -8.47
C THR A 72 -3.92 -42.06 -9.66
N LYS A 73 -4.36 -40.79 -9.57
CA LYS A 73 -4.37 -39.87 -10.72
C LYS A 73 -3.46 -38.65 -10.56
N ASP A 74 -2.54 -38.54 -11.51
CA ASP A 74 -2.14 -37.25 -12.04
C ASP A 74 -3.41 -36.54 -12.56
N PHE A 75 -3.75 -35.38 -11.99
CA PHE A 75 -4.98 -34.63 -12.33
C PHE A 75 -4.92 -33.97 -13.74
N SER A 76 -3.97 -34.39 -14.57
CA SER A 76 -3.89 -34.04 -16.00
C SER A 76 -5.08 -34.57 -16.78
N ASP A 77 -5.65 -35.72 -16.39
CA ASP A 77 -6.93 -36.23 -16.92
C ASP A 77 -8.10 -35.87 -15.99
N ALA A 78 -8.50 -34.61 -16.04
CA ALA A 78 -9.60 -34.07 -15.25
C ALA A 78 -10.98 -34.65 -15.64
N GLU A 79 -11.15 -35.11 -16.89
CA GLU A 79 -12.39 -35.74 -17.35
C GLU A 79 -12.58 -37.09 -16.65
N ALA A 80 -11.56 -37.95 -16.66
CA ALA A 80 -11.62 -39.23 -15.97
C ALA A 80 -11.62 -39.10 -14.43
N VAL A 81 -11.17 -37.98 -13.85
CA VAL A 81 -11.36 -37.70 -12.41
C VAL A 81 -12.82 -37.38 -12.12
N VAL A 82 -13.46 -36.54 -12.93
CA VAL A 82 -14.88 -36.16 -12.77
C VAL A 82 -15.78 -37.38 -12.95
N GLU A 83 -15.58 -38.17 -14.00
CA GLU A 83 -16.33 -39.41 -14.27
C GLU A 83 -16.30 -40.35 -13.05
N ALA A 84 -15.10 -40.61 -12.49
CA ALA A 84 -14.94 -41.46 -11.31
C ALA A 84 -15.51 -40.86 -10.00
N VAL A 85 -15.74 -39.54 -9.94
CA VAL A 85 -16.42 -38.88 -8.80
C VAL A 85 -17.94 -38.93 -8.99
N ASP A 86 -18.43 -38.74 -10.22
CA ASP A 86 -19.86 -38.85 -10.55
C ASP A 86 -20.35 -40.31 -10.40
N ASP A 87 -19.58 -41.30 -10.86
CA ASP A 87 -19.86 -42.74 -10.63
C ASP A 87 -20.04 -43.04 -9.13
N LEU A 88 -19.17 -42.50 -8.27
CA LEU A 88 -19.28 -42.66 -6.81
C LEU A 88 -20.47 -41.91 -6.21
N ILE A 89 -20.85 -40.76 -6.76
CA ILE A 89 -22.03 -40.00 -6.33
C ILE A 89 -23.31 -40.79 -6.66
N ASP A 90 -23.37 -41.39 -7.84
CA ASP A 90 -24.49 -42.22 -8.30
C ASP A 90 -24.56 -43.56 -7.55
N GLU A 91 -23.44 -44.26 -7.35
CA GLU A 91 -23.38 -45.50 -6.53
C GLU A 91 -23.85 -45.28 -5.07
N MET A 92 -23.76 -44.05 -4.57
CA MET A 92 -24.12 -43.68 -3.21
C MET A 92 -25.53 -43.06 -3.10
N ASP A 93 -26.31 -42.98 -4.18
CA ASP A 93 -27.58 -42.24 -4.24
C ASP A 93 -27.45 -40.80 -3.66
N LEU A 94 -26.26 -40.18 -3.74
CA LEU A 94 -25.96 -38.96 -3.00
C LEU A 94 -26.80 -37.76 -3.48
N VAL A 95 -27.22 -37.78 -4.75
CA VAL A 95 -28.13 -36.81 -5.37
C VAL A 95 -29.52 -36.85 -4.72
N ASP A 96 -30.01 -38.05 -4.36
CA ASP A 96 -31.32 -38.22 -3.71
C ASP A 96 -31.26 -38.02 -2.19
N LEU A 97 -30.08 -38.21 -1.59
CA LEU A 97 -29.86 -37.99 -0.15
C LEU A 97 -29.55 -36.52 0.20
N VAL A 98 -28.97 -35.73 -0.71
CA VAL A 98 -28.49 -34.36 -0.44
C VAL A 98 -28.90 -33.39 -1.54
N ASP A 99 -29.87 -32.51 -1.25
CA ASP A 99 -30.38 -31.46 -2.17
C ASP A 99 -29.29 -30.56 -2.83
N ASP A 100 -28.14 -30.43 -2.16
CA ASP A 100 -26.99 -29.64 -2.61
C ASP A 100 -26.04 -30.40 -3.57
N VAL A 101 -26.16 -31.73 -3.68
CA VAL A 101 -25.39 -32.56 -4.65
C VAL A 101 -26.16 -32.64 -5.96
N LYS A 102 -25.49 -32.35 -7.07
CA LYS A 102 -26.09 -32.30 -8.41
C LYS A 102 -25.13 -32.89 -9.45
N PRO A 103 -25.65 -33.45 -10.55
CA PRO A 103 -24.82 -33.92 -11.67
C PRO A 103 -23.85 -32.85 -12.12
N PHE A 104 -22.57 -33.19 -12.22
CA PHE A 104 -21.52 -32.22 -12.46
C PHE A 104 -21.33 -31.96 -13.96
N ASN A 105 -21.22 -30.68 -14.33
CA ASN A 105 -20.97 -30.29 -15.70
C ASN A 105 -19.58 -29.64 -15.81
N LEU A 106 -18.56 -30.46 -16.08
CA LEU A 106 -17.17 -30.01 -16.22
C LEU A 106 -17.01 -28.92 -17.29
N VAL A 107 -17.78 -28.97 -18.38
CA VAL A 107 -17.72 -27.95 -19.46
C VAL A 107 -18.24 -26.60 -18.97
N GLU A 108 -19.39 -26.58 -18.29
CA GLU A 108 -19.96 -25.36 -17.71
C GLU A 108 -19.09 -24.81 -16.58
N ALA A 109 -18.59 -25.66 -15.69
CA ALA A 109 -17.72 -25.27 -14.58
C ALA A 109 -16.38 -24.68 -15.08
N LYS A 110 -15.73 -25.30 -16.07
CA LYS A 110 -14.54 -24.74 -16.76
C LYS A 110 -14.85 -23.39 -17.41
N ALA A 111 -15.97 -23.27 -18.12
CA ALA A 111 -16.37 -22.02 -18.76
C ALA A 111 -16.60 -20.90 -17.74
N LYS A 112 -17.26 -21.20 -16.61
CA LYS A 112 -17.52 -20.25 -15.52
C LYS A 112 -16.24 -19.80 -14.79
N LEU A 113 -15.31 -20.72 -14.51
CA LEU A 113 -14.03 -20.37 -13.89
C LEU A 113 -13.15 -19.56 -14.87
N LYS A 114 -13.08 -19.94 -16.14
CA LYS A 114 -12.38 -19.18 -17.20
C LYS A 114 -12.96 -17.78 -17.38
N ALA A 115 -14.27 -17.62 -17.38
CA ALA A 115 -14.94 -16.33 -17.42
C ALA A 115 -14.63 -15.47 -16.18
N THR A 116 -14.42 -16.09 -15.01
CA THR A 116 -14.02 -15.38 -13.79
C THR A 116 -12.60 -14.82 -13.90
N TYR A 117 -11.63 -15.59 -14.39
CA TYR A 117 -10.28 -15.07 -14.65
C TYR A 117 -10.25 -14.01 -15.75
N GLN A 118 -11.05 -14.17 -16.82
CA GLN A 118 -11.16 -13.18 -17.88
C GLN A 118 -11.75 -11.87 -17.34
N ALA A 119 -12.82 -11.92 -16.54
CA ALA A 119 -13.42 -10.73 -15.92
C ALA A 119 -12.45 -10.02 -14.96
N GLN A 120 -11.56 -10.75 -14.27
CA GLN A 120 -10.48 -10.16 -13.48
C GLN A 120 -9.48 -9.43 -14.40
N LEU A 121 -9.01 -10.05 -15.47
CA LEU A 121 -8.10 -9.42 -16.43
C LEU A 121 -8.72 -8.16 -17.07
N ASP A 122 -9.98 -8.24 -17.51
CA ASP A 122 -10.70 -7.14 -18.13
C ASP A 122 -10.85 -5.95 -17.15
N ASN A 123 -11.08 -6.22 -15.85
CA ASN A 123 -11.14 -5.20 -14.80
C ASN A 123 -9.78 -4.51 -14.58
N GLU A 124 -8.68 -5.27 -14.51
CA GLU A 124 -7.34 -4.68 -14.36
C GLU A 124 -6.93 -3.89 -15.62
N LEU A 125 -7.27 -4.39 -16.82
CA LEU A 125 -7.07 -3.67 -18.08
C LEU A 125 -7.88 -2.36 -18.13
N ALA A 126 -9.11 -2.35 -17.62
CA ALA A 126 -9.92 -1.14 -17.53
C ALA A 126 -9.32 -0.11 -16.56
N GLN A 127 -8.79 -0.54 -15.41
CA GLN A 127 -8.08 0.34 -14.45
C GLN A 127 -6.78 0.89 -15.04
N LEU A 128 -6.03 0.08 -15.79
CA LEU A 128 -4.82 0.50 -16.50
C LEU A 128 -5.15 1.52 -17.61
N ALA A 129 -6.22 1.30 -18.38
CA ALA A 129 -6.69 2.25 -19.39
C ALA A 129 -7.13 3.58 -18.77
N ALA A 130 -7.89 3.55 -17.67
CA ALA A 130 -8.28 4.75 -16.93
C ALA A 130 -7.06 5.52 -16.39
N SER A 131 -6.07 4.82 -15.83
CA SER A 131 -4.84 5.43 -15.32
C SER A 131 -3.98 6.06 -16.43
N LYS A 132 -3.90 5.42 -17.61
CA LYS A 132 -3.24 5.98 -18.79
C LYS A 132 -3.97 7.23 -19.31
N ALA A 133 -5.31 7.20 -19.36
CA ALA A 133 -6.11 8.37 -19.71
C ALA A 133 -5.96 9.53 -18.71
N GLU A 134 -5.86 9.25 -17.39
CA GLU A 134 -5.55 10.27 -16.37
C GLU A 134 -4.19 10.93 -16.65
N LYS A 135 -3.17 10.14 -17.02
CA LYS A 135 -1.85 10.66 -17.41
C LYS A 135 -1.92 11.55 -18.66
N ASP A 136 -2.54 11.06 -19.72
CA ASP A 136 -2.60 11.75 -21.00
C ASP A 136 -3.41 13.04 -20.92
N ALA A 137 -4.46 13.07 -20.09
CA ALA A 137 -5.23 14.28 -19.80
C ALA A 137 -4.46 15.31 -18.95
N PHE A 138 -3.56 14.87 -18.07
CA PHE A 138 -2.78 15.77 -17.22
C PHE A 138 -1.49 16.30 -17.90
N LEU A 139 -0.92 15.55 -18.85
CA LEU A 139 0.32 15.91 -19.56
C LEU A 139 0.34 17.34 -20.16
N PRO A 140 -0.72 17.87 -20.81
CA PRO A 140 -0.74 19.25 -21.30
C PRO A 140 -0.55 20.28 -20.19
N THR A 141 -1.26 20.11 -19.07
CA THR A 141 -1.18 20.98 -17.89
C THR A 141 0.22 20.95 -17.26
N TYR A 142 0.79 19.74 -17.13
CA TYR A 142 2.17 19.58 -16.65
C TYR A 142 3.18 20.29 -17.57
N ASN A 143 3.10 20.05 -18.88
CA ASN A 143 4.02 20.62 -19.87
C ASN A 143 3.94 22.15 -19.93
N GLU A 144 2.75 22.74 -19.80
CA GLU A 144 2.57 24.20 -19.68
C GLU A 144 3.30 24.75 -18.43
N SER A 145 3.09 24.11 -17.27
CA SER A 145 3.74 24.51 -16.02
C SER A 145 5.27 24.36 -16.06
N LEU A 146 5.77 23.30 -16.68
CA LEU A 146 7.19 23.04 -16.89
C LEU A 146 7.82 24.08 -17.83
N ALA A 147 7.19 24.38 -18.96
CA ALA A 147 7.69 25.37 -19.91
C ALA A 147 7.77 26.77 -19.28
N ALA A 148 6.77 27.16 -18.47
CA ALA A 148 6.81 28.41 -17.71
C ALA A 148 7.91 28.40 -16.64
N PHE A 149 8.11 27.28 -15.94
CA PHE A 149 9.19 27.11 -14.97
C PHE A 149 10.57 27.26 -15.61
N GLU A 150 10.83 26.57 -16.73
CA GLU A 150 12.10 26.64 -17.45
C GLU A 150 12.35 28.01 -18.06
N LYS A 151 11.32 28.66 -18.62
CA LYS A 151 11.41 30.03 -19.13
C LYS A 151 11.76 31.01 -18.01
N GLY A 152 11.03 30.98 -16.88
CA GLY A 152 11.31 31.87 -15.75
C GLY A 152 12.73 31.71 -15.21
N ARG A 153 13.24 30.47 -15.14
CA ARG A 153 14.65 30.20 -14.81
C ARG A 153 15.61 30.76 -15.86
N SER A 154 15.34 30.57 -17.15
CA SER A 154 16.19 31.04 -18.26
C SER A 154 16.26 32.56 -18.35
N ASP A 155 15.14 33.25 -18.22
CA ASP A 155 15.07 34.72 -18.33
C ASP A 155 15.81 35.38 -17.15
N ILE A 156 15.65 34.85 -15.93
CA ILE A 156 16.41 35.27 -14.75
C ILE A 156 17.91 35.00 -14.90
N GLU A 157 18.32 33.85 -15.45
CA GLU A 157 19.74 33.55 -15.69
C GLU A 157 20.34 34.45 -16.78
N SER A 158 19.55 34.80 -17.80
CA SER A 158 19.94 35.78 -18.83
C SER A 158 20.23 37.16 -18.23
N PHE A 159 19.39 37.65 -17.30
CA PHE A 159 19.67 38.91 -16.60
C PHE A 159 20.97 38.86 -15.79
N LYS A 160 21.29 37.75 -15.12
CA LYS A 160 22.58 37.58 -14.43
C LYS A 160 23.75 37.61 -15.40
N SER A 161 23.68 36.84 -16.49
CA SER A 161 24.73 36.78 -17.50
C SER A 161 24.99 38.15 -18.16
N GLN A 162 23.93 38.90 -18.47
CA GLN A 162 24.03 40.27 -18.99
C GLN A 162 24.62 41.23 -17.95
N ARG A 163 24.23 41.11 -16.67
CA ARG A 163 24.81 41.91 -15.56
C ARG A 163 26.30 41.63 -15.42
N ASP A 164 26.72 40.37 -15.52
CA ASP A 164 28.12 39.98 -15.38
C ASP A 164 28.95 40.48 -16.56
N ALA A 165 28.41 40.41 -17.79
CA ALA A 165 29.02 41.04 -18.96
C ALA A 165 29.15 42.58 -18.83
N LEU A 166 28.19 43.26 -18.18
CA LEU A 166 28.29 44.70 -17.88
C LEU A 166 29.33 45.00 -16.78
N SER A 167 29.49 44.10 -15.81
CA SER A 167 30.58 44.18 -14.81
C SER A 167 31.96 44.04 -15.47
N ASP A 168 32.10 43.13 -16.44
CA ASP A 168 33.34 42.99 -17.21
C ASP A 168 33.58 44.21 -18.12
N ALA A 169 32.54 44.72 -18.78
CA ALA A 169 32.61 45.95 -19.58
C ALA A 169 33.00 47.18 -18.74
N PHE A 170 32.56 47.25 -17.48
CA PHE A 170 32.99 48.25 -16.50
C PHE A 170 34.49 48.15 -16.20
N GLN A 171 35.01 46.95 -15.92
CA GLN A 171 36.45 46.75 -15.69
C GLN A 171 37.28 47.02 -16.95
N LEU A 172 36.75 46.72 -18.14
CA LEU A 172 37.40 47.04 -19.42
C LEU A 172 37.47 48.56 -19.65
N ALA A 173 36.38 49.30 -19.49
CA ALA A 173 36.39 50.76 -19.66
C ALA A 173 37.29 51.47 -18.63
N LYS A 174 37.32 50.97 -17.40
CA LYS A 174 38.28 51.38 -16.35
C LYS A 174 39.74 51.11 -16.80
N THR A 175 40.00 49.99 -17.46
CA THR A 175 41.32 49.65 -18.03
C THR A 175 41.68 50.51 -19.25
N GLU A 176 40.74 50.80 -20.15
CA GLU A 176 40.93 51.73 -21.27
C GLU A 176 41.32 53.13 -20.77
N ALA A 177 40.62 53.64 -19.76
CA ALA A 177 40.91 54.92 -19.14
C ALA A 177 42.35 55.02 -18.62
N ILE A 178 42.81 53.93 -17.99
CA ILE A 178 44.17 53.80 -17.46
C ILE A 178 45.20 53.85 -18.59
N LYS A 179 44.95 53.17 -19.70
CA LYS A 179 45.81 53.20 -20.90
C LYS A 179 45.85 54.61 -21.51
N SER A 180 44.69 55.21 -21.76
CA SER A 180 44.60 56.57 -22.32
C SER A 180 45.26 57.64 -21.45
N LEU A 181 45.41 57.43 -20.15
CA LEU A 181 46.20 58.31 -19.28
C LEU A 181 47.70 58.06 -19.38
N ALA A 182 48.13 56.81 -19.53
CA ALA A 182 49.53 56.45 -19.76
C ALA A 182 50.05 56.98 -21.11
N ASP A 183 49.21 56.92 -22.16
CA ASP A 183 49.54 57.37 -23.52
C ASP A 183 49.83 58.88 -23.61
N VAL A 184 49.39 59.69 -22.63
CA VAL A 184 49.66 61.14 -22.56
C VAL A 184 51.08 61.47 -22.03
N GLY A 185 51.89 60.45 -21.68
CA GLY A 185 53.34 60.61 -21.55
C GLY A 185 53.80 61.46 -20.36
N VAL A 186 53.22 61.24 -19.17
CA VAL A 186 53.54 62.00 -17.94
C VAL A 186 53.83 61.05 -16.79
N ASP A 187 54.90 61.26 -16.02
CA ASP A 187 55.30 60.35 -14.91
C ASP A 187 54.22 60.11 -13.85
N SER A 188 53.31 61.09 -13.64
CA SER A 188 52.15 60.92 -12.76
C SER A 188 51.13 59.91 -13.27
N ALA A 189 51.06 59.65 -14.58
CA ALA A 189 50.10 58.72 -15.17
C ALA A 189 50.29 57.29 -14.68
N GLY A 190 51.52 56.83 -14.45
CA GLY A 190 51.79 55.50 -13.88
C GLY A 190 51.24 55.35 -12.45
N ASN A 191 51.29 56.43 -11.65
CA ASN A 191 50.73 56.45 -10.30
C ASN A 191 49.21 56.63 -10.30
N ILE A 192 48.66 57.41 -11.22
CA ILE A 192 47.21 57.59 -11.39
C ILE A 192 46.59 56.28 -11.90
N GLY A 193 47.16 55.65 -12.93
CA GLY A 193 46.69 54.38 -13.50
C GLY A 193 46.63 53.24 -12.47
N LYS A 194 47.67 53.09 -11.65
CA LYS A 194 47.66 52.14 -10.52
C LYS A 194 46.55 52.41 -9.51
N ARG A 195 46.16 53.67 -9.29
CA ARG A 195 45.08 54.06 -8.37
C ARG A 195 43.70 53.88 -8.98
N LEU A 196 43.54 54.19 -10.26
CA LEU A 196 42.33 53.90 -11.02
C LEU A 196 42.00 52.39 -11.03
N ASN A 197 42.97 51.50 -10.86
CA ASN A 197 42.68 50.07 -10.71
C ASN A 197 42.03 49.70 -9.37
N ILE A 198 42.09 50.55 -8.33
CA ILE A 198 41.63 50.23 -6.97
C ILE A 198 40.20 50.75 -6.76
N ASP A 199 39.23 49.85 -6.67
CA ASP A 199 37.80 50.17 -6.65
C ASP A 199 37.38 51.15 -5.55
N ARG A 200 38.05 51.14 -4.38
CA ARG A 200 37.76 52.05 -3.24
C ARG A 200 37.82 53.55 -3.58
N PHE A 201 38.44 53.93 -4.69
CA PHE A 201 38.52 55.32 -5.13
C PHE A 201 37.35 55.72 -6.04
N TYR A 202 36.72 54.77 -6.73
CA TYR A 202 35.45 54.98 -7.43
C TYR A 202 34.31 55.01 -6.41
N ASN A 203 33.49 56.05 -6.46
CA ASN A 203 32.31 56.18 -5.61
C ASN A 203 31.14 56.62 -6.50
N THR A 204 30.17 55.72 -6.70
CA THR A 204 28.89 56.04 -7.34
C THR A 204 27.86 56.34 -6.25
N TYR A 205 27.08 57.38 -6.46
CA TYR A 205 26.08 57.87 -5.52
C TYR A 205 24.85 58.36 -6.30
N SER A 206 23.67 58.07 -5.79
CA SER A 206 22.40 58.54 -6.37
C SER A 206 21.64 59.43 -5.38
N TYR A 207 20.82 60.31 -5.95
CA TYR A 207 19.90 61.18 -5.24
C TYR A 207 18.50 60.98 -5.82
N ASN A 208 17.46 61.04 -4.99
CA ASN A 208 16.09 61.10 -5.50
C ASN A 208 15.95 62.33 -6.41
N PHE A 209 15.48 62.12 -7.64
CA PHE A 209 15.34 63.20 -8.61
C PHE A 209 14.25 64.19 -8.17
N THR A 210 14.54 65.48 -8.35
CA THR A 210 13.54 66.55 -8.31
C THR A 210 13.94 67.58 -9.38
N GLU A 211 12.99 68.33 -9.93
CA GLU A 211 13.30 69.36 -10.94
C GLU A 211 14.32 70.40 -10.43
N ALA A 212 14.39 70.65 -9.12
CA ALA A 212 15.40 71.52 -8.49
C ALA A 212 16.84 70.97 -8.50
N LEU A 213 17.05 69.72 -8.95
CA LEU A 213 18.36 69.09 -9.11
C LEU A 213 18.75 68.86 -10.58
N LYS A 214 17.83 69.07 -11.53
CA LYS A 214 17.97 68.68 -12.94
C LYS A 214 19.23 69.21 -13.62
N ASP A 215 19.56 70.47 -13.39
CA ASP A 215 20.69 71.14 -14.05
C ASP A 215 21.96 71.18 -13.16
N LYS A 216 21.97 70.48 -12.02
CA LYS A 216 23.12 70.45 -11.10
C LYS A 216 24.17 69.44 -11.54
N THR A 217 25.43 69.86 -11.55
CA THR A 217 26.57 68.96 -11.78
C THR A 217 26.83 68.03 -10.60
N CYS A 218 27.46 66.89 -10.85
CA CYS A 218 27.84 65.93 -9.80
C CYS A 218 28.75 66.51 -8.71
N ARG A 219 29.47 67.59 -9.01
CA ARG A 219 30.29 68.34 -8.05
C ARG A 219 29.44 69.18 -7.11
N GLU A 220 28.39 69.83 -7.60
CA GLU A 220 27.47 70.66 -6.80
C GLU A 220 26.55 69.82 -5.91
N LEU A 221 26.31 68.57 -6.29
CA LEU A 221 25.55 67.60 -5.50
C LEU A 221 26.38 66.97 -4.36
N ASP A 222 27.70 66.88 -4.51
CA ASP A 222 28.60 66.36 -3.47
C ASP A 222 28.80 67.38 -2.34
N ARG A 223 28.09 67.18 -1.23
CA ARG A 223 28.15 68.03 -0.02
C ARG A 223 29.54 68.11 0.61
N ASN A 224 30.44 67.17 0.31
CA ASN A 224 31.82 67.16 0.83
C ASN A 224 32.83 67.90 -0.09
N SER A 225 32.37 68.60 -1.12
CA SER A 225 33.21 69.32 -2.10
C SER A 225 33.93 70.57 -1.54
N GLY A 226 33.69 70.94 -0.27
CA GLY A 226 34.31 72.07 0.41
C GLY A 226 35.85 72.08 0.32
N ASN A 227 36.38 73.01 -0.47
CA ASN A 227 37.81 73.34 -0.63
C ASN A 227 38.77 72.17 -0.94
N LYS A 228 38.32 71.13 -1.66
CA LYS A 228 39.22 70.09 -2.23
C LYS A 228 39.19 70.08 -3.77
N PRO A 229 39.72 71.11 -4.45
CA PRO A 229 39.49 71.33 -5.88
C PRO A 229 40.26 70.41 -6.85
N ASN A 230 41.38 69.80 -6.43
CA ASN A 230 42.35 69.21 -7.38
C ASN A 230 42.49 67.67 -7.31
N SER A 231 41.81 67.00 -6.38
CA SER A 231 41.98 65.56 -6.15
C SER A 231 40.70 64.73 -6.33
N ILE A 232 39.60 65.33 -6.77
CA ILE A 232 38.33 64.64 -7.02
C ILE A 232 37.82 64.99 -8.43
N TYR A 233 37.52 63.97 -9.22
CA TYR A 233 36.99 64.09 -10.58
C TYR A 233 35.59 63.45 -10.63
N TYR A 234 34.70 64.04 -11.42
CA TYR A 234 33.28 63.69 -11.44
C TYR A 234 32.86 63.34 -12.87
N SER A 235 31.91 62.42 -13.00
CA SER A 235 31.11 62.22 -14.20
C SER A 235 30.16 63.40 -14.43
N ASP A 236 29.49 63.38 -15.59
CA ASP A 236 28.35 64.25 -15.83
C ASP A 236 27.13 63.76 -15.02
N ALA A 237 26.28 64.69 -14.57
CA ALA A 237 25.05 64.36 -13.88
C ALA A 237 24.07 63.70 -14.85
N ARG A 238 23.58 62.50 -14.50
CA ARG A 238 22.66 61.74 -15.35
C ARG A 238 21.41 61.35 -14.58
N ILE A 239 20.27 61.80 -15.09
CA ILE A 239 18.94 61.42 -14.60
C ILE A 239 18.62 60.02 -15.15
N THR A 240 17.99 59.16 -14.36
CA THR A 240 17.52 57.85 -14.81
C THR A 240 16.35 57.98 -15.78
N ASP A 241 16.14 56.97 -16.64
CA ASP A 241 15.19 57.06 -17.75
C ASP A 241 13.71 57.13 -17.26
N ASP A 242 13.45 56.61 -16.05
CA ASP A 242 12.19 56.72 -15.30
C ASP A 242 12.06 58.02 -14.47
N LYS A 243 13.09 58.87 -14.46
CA LYS A 243 13.22 60.09 -13.63
C LYS A 243 13.06 59.88 -12.13
N SER A 244 13.39 58.70 -11.60
CA SER A 244 13.37 58.44 -10.15
C SER A 244 14.65 58.93 -9.45
N GLU A 245 15.80 58.84 -10.10
CA GLU A 245 17.12 59.10 -9.50
C GLU A 245 17.97 60.01 -10.40
N LEU A 246 18.84 60.82 -9.79
CA LEU A 246 19.98 61.46 -10.43
C LEU A 246 21.25 60.77 -9.93
N VAL A 247 21.98 60.14 -10.84
CA VAL A 247 23.18 59.35 -10.55
C VAL A 247 24.44 60.15 -10.87
N CYS A 248 25.45 59.96 -10.04
CA CYS A 248 26.78 60.55 -10.17
C CYS A 248 27.86 59.56 -9.78
N THR A 249 28.99 59.60 -10.49
CA THR A 249 30.17 58.80 -10.16
C THR A 249 31.36 59.74 -10.02
N LYS A 250 32.11 59.61 -8.92
CA LYS A 250 33.34 60.35 -8.71
C LYS A 250 34.52 59.42 -8.47
N ILE A 251 35.71 59.94 -8.74
CA ILE A 251 36.96 59.36 -8.28
C ILE A 251 37.62 60.31 -7.30
N ALA A 252 38.07 59.79 -6.16
CA ALA A 252 38.73 60.59 -5.13
C ALA A 252 40.15 60.07 -4.85
N PHE A 253 41.14 60.89 -5.15
CA PHE A 253 42.54 60.63 -4.81
C PHE A 253 42.85 61.18 -3.39
N PRO A 254 43.56 60.43 -2.53
CA PRO A 254 43.87 60.88 -1.17
C PRO A 254 44.73 62.15 -1.14
N SER A 255 44.47 63.03 -0.16
CA SER A 255 45.17 64.31 0.02
C SER A 255 46.64 64.16 0.43
N SER A 256 47.03 63.01 0.98
CA SER A 256 48.42 62.67 1.36
C SER A 256 49.39 62.47 0.18
N TYR A 257 48.98 62.88 -1.03
CA TYR A 257 49.78 62.85 -2.26
C TYR A 257 49.79 64.19 -2.99
N GLY A 258 49.36 65.27 -2.32
CA GLY A 258 49.29 66.62 -2.89
C GLY A 258 49.82 67.72 -1.95
N SER A 259 50.61 67.37 -0.94
CA SER A 259 51.22 68.32 0.02
C SER A 259 52.62 68.79 -0.38
N ASP A 260 53.35 68.00 -1.18
CA ASP A 260 54.77 68.26 -1.42
C ASP A 260 54.95 68.98 -2.77
N ASN A 261 55.03 70.30 -2.63
CA ASN A 261 55.32 71.34 -3.63
C ASN A 261 56.02 70.89 -4.92
N THR A 262 55.34 71.10 -6.06
CA THR A 262 55.82 71.94 -7.19
C THR A 262 54.69 72.06 -8.23
N GLU A 263 54.82 72.94 -9.23
CA GLU A 263 53.75 73.27 -10.20
C GLU A 263 53.45 72.17 -11.25
N ASN A 264 53.85 70.91 -10.99
CA ASN A 264 53.67 69.74 -11.84
C ASN A 264 52.82 68.66 -11.13
N GLN A 265 51.69 68.19 -11.65
CA GLN A 265 50.93 68.60 -12.83
C GLN A 265 49.45 68.76 -12.46
N LYS A 266 48.84 69.91 -12.76
CA LYS A 266 47.39 69.94 -13.00
C LYS A 266 47.12 69.05 -14.21
N LEU A 267 46.17 68.12 -14.10
CA LEU A 267 45.75 67.33 -15.27
C LEU A 267 45.30 68.29 -16.37
N LYS A 268 45.85 68.12 -17.57
CA LYS A 268 45.49 68.92 -18.74
C LYS A 268 44.12 68.47 -19.25
N GLU A 269 43.46 69.32 -20.01
CA GLU A 269 42.10 69.06 -20.54
C GLU A 269 41.93 67.67 -21.21
N PRO A 270 42.90 67.13 -22.00
CA PRO A 270 42.79 65.77 -22.54
C PRO A 270 42.73 64.66 -21.47
N GLN A 271 43.46 64.83 -20.36
CA GLN A 271 43.51 63.87 -19.24
C GLN A 271 42.23 63.95 -18.40
N ILE A 272 41.71 65.17 -18.19
CA ILE A 272 40.41 65.40 -17.55
C ILE A 272 39.30 64.75 -18.38
N ASN A 273 39.33 64.91 -19.70
CA ASN A 273 38.33 64.33 -20.61
C ASN A 273 38.43 62.80 -20.71
N ALA A 274 39.64 62.22 -20.68
CA ALA A 274 39.80 60.76 -20.57
C ALA A 274 39.19 60.20 -19.27
N ILE A 275 39.40 60.88 -18.13
CA ILE A 275 38.80 60.51 -16.84
C ILE A 275 37.28 60.66 -16.85
N LYS A 276 36.74 61.78 -17.38
CA LYS A 276 35.29 61.99 -17.51
C LYS A 276 34.64 60.93 -18.40
N LEU A 277 35.22 60.65 -19.57
CA LEU A 277 34.71 59.62 -20.50
C LEU A 277 34.66 58.24 -19.83
N ALA A 278 35.70 57.89 -19.06
CA ALA A 278 35.75 56.67 -18.28
C ALA A 278 34.67 56.61 -17.20
N LEU A 279 34.52 57.69 -16.42
CA LEU A 279 33.50 57.80 -15.38
C LEU A 279 32.08 57.71 -15.97
N ASN A 280 31.84 58.33 -17.13
CA ASN A 280 30.56 58.26 -17.84
C ASN A 280 30.26 56.84 -18.38
N LYS A 281 31.24 56.14 -18.97
CA LYS A 281 31.11 54.72 -19.38
C LYS A 281 30.80 53.84 -18.16
N ALA A 282 31.62 53.97 -17.11
CA ALA A 282 31.51 53.23 -15.86
C ALA A 282 30.15 53.43 -15.18
N GLN A 283 29.65 54.67 -15.15
CA GLN A 283 28.34 55.01 -14.64
C GLN A 283 27.21 54.36 -15.46
N SER A 284 27.31 54.31 -16.79
CA SER A 284 26.30 53.62 -17.61
C SER A 284 26.27 52.13 -17.30
N TYR A 285 27.42 51.44 -17.32
CA TYR A 285 27.45 50.01 -17.06
C TYR A 285 26.94 49.64 -15.65
N LEU A 286 27.28 50.42 -14.61
CA LEU A 286 26.71 50.22 -13.27
C LEU A 286 25.20 50.46 -13.21
N ARG A 287 24.70 51.49 -13.91
CA ARG A 287 23.25 51.78 -14.01
C ARG A 287 22.53 50.62 -14.70
N ASP A 288 23.03 50.19 -15.84
CA ASP A 288 22.43 49.18 -16.68
C ASP A 288 22.47 47.80 -15.97
N ALA A 289 23.55 47.49 -15.24
CA ALA A 289 23.63 46.31 -14.37
C ALA A 289 22.65 46.37 -13.18
N ASN A 290 22.48 47.53 -12.54
CA ASN A 290 21.49 47.73 -11.48
C ASN A 290 20.05 47.62 -12.01
N GLN A 291 19.80 48.02 -13.27
CA GLN A 291 18.50 47.85 -13.92
C GLN A 291 18.18 46.36 -14.16
N LEU A 292 19.16 45.57 -14.61
CA LEU A 292 19.01 44.11 -14.72
C LEU A 292 18.77 43.43 -13.36
N ILE A 293 19.38 43.93 -12.27
CA ILE A 293 19.07 43.46 -10.91
C ILE A 293 17.63 43.82 -10.52
N LYS A 294 17.17 45.05 -10.78
CA LYS A 294 15.76 45.45 -10.55
C LYS A 294 14.81 44.53 -11.34
N GLN A 295 15.04 44.31 -12.64
CA GLN A 295 14.25 43.43 -13.51
C GLN A 295 14.28 41.96 -13.07
N SER A 296 15.44 41.43 -12.66
CA SER A 296 15.53 40.06 -12.15
C SER A 296 14.77 39.87 -10.83
N ASN A 297 14.70 40.90 -9.99
CA ASN A 297 13.97 40.84 -8.72
C ASN A 297 12.45 41.03 -8.91
N SER A 298 12.03 41.84 -9.89
CA SER A 298 10.62 42.08 -10.23
C SER A 298 10.04 41.09 -11.24
N TYR A 299 10.85 40.24 -11.88
CA TYR A 299 10.44 39.39 -13.01
C TYR A 299 9.09 38.68 -12.83
N TYR A 300 8.86 38.02 -11.70
CA TYR A 300 7.59 37.32 -11.41
C TYR A 300 6.43 38.25 -11.02
N GLN A 301 6.70 39.49 -10.61
CA GLN A 301 5.68 40.53 -10.43
C GLN A 301 5.26 41.09 -11.80
N ASP A 302 6.21 41.28 -12.70
CA ASP A 302 6.00 41.79 -14.06
C ASP A 302 5.40 40.74 -15.02
N HIS A 303 5.57 39.44 -14.71
CA HIS A 303 5.07 38.31 -15.50
C HIS A 303 4.17 37.38 -14.67
N PRO A 304 3.01 37.84 -14.18
CA PRO A 304 2.13 37.06 -13.29
C PRO A 304 1.67 35.73 -13.90
N GLN A 305 1.48 35.67 -15.22
CA GLN A 305 1.15 34.46 -15.97
C GLN A 305 2.26 33.39 -15.93
N ILE A 306 3.53 33.79 -15.81
CA ILE A 306 4.65 32.87 -15.62
C ILE A 306 4.80 32.50 -14.14
N ALA A 307 4.56 33.46 -13.24
CA ALA A 307 4.68 33.26 -11.80
C ALA A 307 3.72 32.21 -11.25
N ASP A 308 2.45 32.19 -11.67
CA ASP A 308 1.49 31.17 -11.24
C ASP A 308 1.92 29.76 -11.68
N LEU A 309 2.17 29.59 -12.98
CA LEU A 309 2.58 28.32 -13.58
C LEU A 309 3.91 27.79 -13.02
N HIS A 310 4.92 28.66 -12.82
CA HIS A 310 6.19 28.29 -12.17
C HIS A 310 5.96 27.77 -10.74
N ASN A 311 5.12 28.46 -9.95
CA ASN A 311 4.81 28.06 -8.57
C ASN A 311 4.02 26.75 -8.52
N ARG A 312 3.07 26.55 -9.46
CA ARG A 312 2.32 25.30 -9.60
C ARG A 312 3.22 24.12 -9.91
N TYR A 313 4.14 24.25 -10.88
CA TYR A 313 5.13 23.23 -11.19
C TYR A 313 5.97 22.83 -9.97
N GLN A 314 6.53 23.83 -9.25
CA GLN A 314 7.37 23.57 -8.07
C GLN A 314 6.65 22.88 -6.91
N ARG A 315 5.36 23.15 -6.71
CA ARG A 315 4.61 22.71 -5.52
C ARG A 315 3.78 21.44 -5.76
N ASN A 316 3.09 21.40 -6.89
CA ASN A 316 1.98 20.47 -7.13
C ASN A 316 2.21 19.65 -8.39
N ASP A 317 2.32 20.29 -9.56
CA ASP A 317 2.08 19.62 -10.84
C ASP A 317 3.12 18.53 -11.12
N ARG A 318 4.38 18.71 -10.66
CA ARG A 318 5.41 17.67 -10.71
C ARG A 318 5.08 16.45 -9.85
N ARG A 319 4.63 16.66 -8.60
CA ARG A 319 4.23 15.58 -7.67
C ARG A 319 2.97 14.86 -8.15
N MET A 320 2.05 15.60 -8.77
CA MET A 320 0.84 15.04 -9.35
C MET A 320 1.17 14.11 -10.53
N LEU A 321 2.09 14.51 -11.42
CA LEU A 321 2.59 13.61 -12.48
C LEU A 321 3.31 12.38 -11.89
N GLU A 322 4.26 12.58 -10.95
CA GLU A 322 4.96 11.48 -10.23
C GLU A 322 3.97 10.47 -9.62
N SER A 323 2.85 10.95 -9.05
CA SER A 323 1.80 10.12 -8.47
C SER A 323 1.00 9.36 -9.53
N ILE A 324 0.61 10.02 -10.63
CA ILE A 324 -0.11 9.37 -11.74
C ILE A 324 0.77 8.32 -12.43
N GLU A 325 2.06 8.58 -12.63
CA GLU A 325 3.00 7.59 -13.17
C GLU A 325 3.15 6.38 -12.26
N THR A 326 3.12 6.59 -10.93
CA THR A 326 3.09 5.50 -9.95
C THR A 326 1.80 4.68 -10.05
N LYS A 327 0.62 5.31 -10.20
CA LYS A 327 -0.66 4.61 -10.45
C LYS A 327 -0.59 3.76 -11.72
N VAL A 328 -0.14 4.34 -12.84
CA VAL A 328 0.00 3.63 -14.12
C VAL A 328 0.91 2.41 -13.98
N LYS A 329 2.02 2.55 -13.24
CA LYS A 329 2.92 1.42 -12.97
C LYS A 329 2.21 0.34 -12.15
N TRP A 330 1.54 0.68 -11.05
CA TRP A 330 0.85 -0.32 -10.23
C TRP A 330 -0.31 -1.01 -10.96
N ALA A 331 -1.03 -0.31 -11.83
CA ALA A 331 -2.05 -0.91 -12.67
C ALA A 331 -1.45 -1.86 -13.73
N GLN A 332 -0.26 -1.54 -14.27
CA GLN A 332 0.47 -2.46 -15.15
C GLN A 332 0.97 -3.68 -14.37
N ASP A 333 1.60 -3.47 -13.20
CA ASP A 333 2.03 -4.53 -12.29
C ASP A 333 0.86 -5.43 -11.84
N ALA A 334 -0.38 -4.92 -11.83
CA ALA A 334 -1.60 -5.69 -11.51
C ALA A 334 -2.05 -6.55 -12.71
N VAL A 335 -2.14 -5.97 -13.92
CA VAL A 335 -2.40 -6.73 -15.16
C VAL A 335 -1.37 -7.85 -15.35
N ASP A 336 -0.09 -7.56 -15.15
CA ASP A 336 1.01 -8.51 -15.34
C ASP A 336 0.98 -9.66 -14.30
N ARG A 337 0.24 -9.51 -13.18
CA ARG A 337 -0.01 -10.58 -12.19
C ARG A 337 -1.22 -11.45 -12.53
N VAL A 338 -2.13 -11.01 -13.39
CA VAL A 338 -3.30 -11.81 -13.79
C VAL A 338 -2.87 -12.84 -14.83
N ILE A 339 -2.34 -13.96 -14.33
CA ILE A 339 -2.05 -15.14 -15.12
C ILE A 339 -3.37 -15.91 -15.32
N ILE A 340 -3.95 -15.85 -16.52
CA ILE A 340 -5.00 -16.78 -16.91
C ILE A 340 -4.40 -18.19 -16.96
N PRO A 341 -4.87 -19.17 -16.17
CA PRO A 341 -4.33 -20.53 -16.19
C PRO A 341 -4.61 -21.23 -17.52
N SER A 342 -3.81 -22.26 -17.85
CA SER A 342 -4.12 -23.14 -19.00
C SER A 342 -5.45 -23.86 -18.81
N ASP A 343 -6.12 -24.22 -19.91
CA ASP A 343 -7.40 -24.95 -19.84
C ASP A 343 -7.28 -26.30 -19.12
N GLU A 344 -6.10 -26.93 -19.15
CA GLU A 344 -5.73 -28.09 -18.33
C GLU A 344 -5.76 -27.76 -16.84
N LYS A 345 -5.06 -26.69 -16.41
CA LYS A 345 -5.00 -26.28 -15.01
C LYS A 345 -6.37 -25.84 -14.48
N ILE A 346 -7.18 -25.18 -15.31
CA ILE A 346 -8.59 -24.87 -15.00
C ILE A 346 -9.38 -26.17 -14.80
N ALA A 347 -9.20 -27.18 -15.66
CA ALA A 347 -9.88 -28.46 -15.52
C ALA A 347 -9.46 -29.21 -14.25
N THR A 348 -8.16 -29.25 -13.92
CA THR A 348 -7.62 -29.82 -12.67
C THR A 348 -8.23 -29.15 -11.43
N GLU A 349 -8.29 -27.82 -11.38
CA GLU A 349 -8.85 -27.07 -10.24
C GLU A 349 -10.35 -27.34 -10.07
N VAL A 350 -11.08 -27.42 -11.18
CA VAL A 350 -12.52 -27.74 -11.21
C VAL A 350 -12.80 -29.18 -10.78
N ALA A 351 -12.00 -30.16 -11.22
CA ALA A 351 -12.10 -31.56 -10.79
C ALA A 351 -11.74 -31.76 -9.31
N PHE A 352 -10.75 -31.03 -8.80
CA PHE A 352 -10.39 -31.05 -7.38
C PHE A 352 -11.50 -30.50 -6.48
N GLU A 353 -12.19 -29.43 -6.90
CA GLU A 353 -13.34 -28.89 -6.15
C GLU A 353 -14.55 -29.84 -6.16
N HIS A 354 -14.76 -30.59 -7.25
CA HIS A 354 -15.78 -31.64 -7.32
C HIS A 354 -15.48 -32.79 -6.35
N MET A 355 -14.24 -33.30 -6.37
CA MET A 355 -13.76 -34.29 -5.40
C MET A 355 -13.90 -33.82 -3.94
N ARG A 356 -13.67 -32.52 -3.67
CA ARG A 356 -13.85 -31.92 -2.34
C ARG A 356 -15.32 -31.96 -1.89
N THR A 357 -16.25 -31.81 -2.83
CA THR A 357 -17.70 -31.93 -2.61
C THR A 357 -18.08 -33.36 -2.22
N LEU A 358 -17.64 -34.38 -2.95
CA LEU A 358 -17.86 -35.79 -2.60
C LEU A 358 -17.28 -36.13 -1.21
N ASN A 359 -16.06 -35.69 -0.92
CA ASN A 359 -15.42 -35.93 0.38
C ASN A 359 -16.24 -35.31 1.54
N LEU A 360 -16.79 -34.10 1.36
CA LEU A 360 -17.63 -33.42 2.35
C LEU A 360 -18.93 -34.19 2.65
N TYR A 361 -19.60 -34.74 1.63
CA TYR A 361 -20.88 -35.42 1.78
C TYR A 361 -20.77 -36.93 2.04
N SER A 362 -19.58 -37.50 1.89
CA SER A 362 -19.33 -38.92 2.18
C SER A 362 -19.74 -39.35 3.59
N GLU A 363 -19.37 -38.59 4.62
CA GLU A 363 -19.76 -38.86 6.01
C GLU A 363 -21.29 -38.89 6.16
N PHE A 364 -22.02 -38.08 5.38
CA PHE A 364 -23.47 -38.01 5.46
C PHE A 364 -24.14 -39.28 4.92
N HIS A 365 -23.68 -39.81 3.77
CA HIS A 365 -24.21 -41.05 3.20
C HIS A 365 -24.00 -42.26 4.14
N TYR A 366 -22.76 -42.55 4.58
CA TYR A 366 -22.54 -43.72 5.45
C TYR A 366 -23.22 -43.58 6.81
N ASN A 367 -23.35 -42.36 7.34
CA ASN A 367 -24.16 -42.18 8.54
C ASN A 367 -25.65 -42.41 8.25
N ASN A 368 -26.20 -41.98 7.11
CA ASN A 368 -27.59 -42.28 6.75
C ASN A 368 -27.89 -43.78 6.58
N ILE A 369 -26.95 -44.56 6.02
CA ILE A 369 -27.10 -46.04 5.99
C ILE A 369 -27.39 -46.57 7.40
N LEU A 370 -26.58 -46.17 8.39
CA LEU A 370 -26.75 -46.62 9.77
C LEU A 370 -27.99 -46.01 10.44
N LEU A 371 -28.34 -44.76 10.15
CA LEU A 371 -29.54 -44.10 10.68
C LEU A 371 -30.83 -44.73 10.14
N ASN A 372 -30.82 -45.26 8.92
CA ASN A 372 -31.96 -45.94 8.32
C ASN A 372 -32.20 -47.35 8.89
N GLN A 373 -31.22 -47.93 9.60
CA GLN A 373 -31.35 -49.20 10.32
C GLN A 373 -31.78 -49.01 11.79
N LEU A 374 -32.13 -47.78 12.21
CA LEU A 374 -32.54 -47.49 13.59
C LEU A 374 -33.98 -47.91 13.87
N ASP A 375 -34.14 -49.00 14.60
CA ASP A 375 -35.44 -49.39 15.16
C ASP A 375 -35.73 -48.57 16.42
N TYR A 376 -36.90 -47.93 16.50
CA TYR A 376 -37.31 -47.17 17.67
C TYR A 376 -37.69 -48.09 18.84
N VAL A 377 -37.15 -47.81 20.03
CA VAL A 377 -37.40 -48.57 21.26
C VAL A 377 -38.33 -47.81 22.20
N ALA A 378 -37.96 -46.59 22.62
CA ALA A 378 -38.70 -45.82 23.62
C ALA A 378 -38.30 -44.34 23.71
N THR A 379 -39.25 -43.46 24.04
CA THR A 379 -38.94 -42.12 24.56
C THR A 379 -38.75 -42.17 26.08
N VAL A 380 -37.62 -41.64 26.56
CA VAL A 380 -37.25 -41.56 27.97
C VAL A 380 -37.94 -40.38 28.65
N SER A 381 -38.52 -40.62 29.83
CA SER A 381 -39.08 -39.60 30.71
C SER A 381 -38.00 -38.90 31.55
N ALA A 382 -38.37 -37.82 32.25
CA ALA A 382 -37.42 -37.00 33.03
C ALA A 382 -36.69 -37.74 34.18
N ASP A 383 -37.09 -38.97 34.52
CA ASP A 383 -36.43 -39.87 35.47
C ASP A 383 -35.32 -40.73 34.84
N GLY A 384 -35.10 -40.63 33.53
CA GLY A 384 -34.00 -41.27 32.81
C GLY A 384 -34.18 -42.76 32.54
N ARG A 385 -35.36 -43.33 32.79
CA ARG A 385 -35.65 -44.76 32.68
C ARG A 385 -36.35 -45.12 31.37
N PHE A 386 -36.05 -46.31 30.87
CA PHE A 386 -36.69 -46.91 29.70
C PHE A 386 -36.79 -48.42 29.85
N LYS A 387 -37.66 -49.03 29.05
CA LYS A 387 -37.82 -50.48 28.98
C LYS A 387 -37.16 -50.99 27.71
N LEU A 388 -36.46 -52.10 27.85
CA LEU A 388 -35.89 -52.87 26.75
C LEU A 388 -36.80 -54.09 26.51
N ASP A 389 -36.88 -54.55 25.27
CA ASP A 389 -37.53 -55.83 24.98
C ASP A 389 -36.49 -56.95 25.11
N ASN A 390 -36.85 -58.03 25.80
CA ASN A 390 -35.89 -59.01 26.34
C ASN A 390 -35.47 -60.07 25.29
N SER A 391 -35.48 -59.72 24.00
CA SER A 391 -35.39 -60.71 22.92
C SER A 391 -33.99 -60.97 22.38
N GLU A 392 -33.04 -60.01 22.41
CA GLU A 392 -31.77 -60.18 21.70
C GLU A 392 -30.63 -59.23 22.14
N LYS A 393 -29.46 -59.39 21.51
CA LYS A 393 -28.28 -58.52 21.68
C LYS A 393 -28.49 -57.21 20.92
N PHE A 394 -28.45 -56.05 21.58
CA PHE A 394 -28.66 -54.76 20.91
C PHE A 394 -27.67 -53.67 21.29
N ASN A 395 -27.45 -52.75 20.35
CA ASN A 395 -26.65 -51.53 20.53
C ASN A 395 -27.61 -50.34 20.60
N LEU A 396 -27.55 -49.53 21.67
CA LEU A 396 -28.51 -48.43 21.85
C LEU A 396 -27.99 -47.11 21.28
N LEU A 397 -28.83 -46.42 20.52
CA LEU A 397 -28.58 -45.05 20.09
C LEU A 397 -29.54 -44.09 20.80
N ILE A 398 -29.00 -43.06 21.43
CA ILE A 398 -29.74 -41.93 21.96
C ILE A 398 -29.73 -40.79 20.94
N ALA A 399 -30.93 -40.32 20.57
CA ALA A 399 -31.13 -39.12 19.77
C ALA A 399 -31.85 -38.01 20.56
N ARG A 400 -31.51 -36.75 20.25
CA ARG A 400 -32.24 -35.57 20.73
C ARG A 400 -33.18 -35.07 19.63
N PRO A 401 -34.50 -34.94 19.87
CA PRO A 401 -35.46 -34.51 18.85
C PRO A 401 -35.42 -33.00 18.54
N GLU A 402 -34.85 -32.17 19.42
CA GLU A 402 -34.84 -30.70 19.28
C GLU A 402 -33.70 -30.22 18.36
N ARG A 403 -34.00 -30.09 17.06
CA ARG A 403 -33.10 -29.53 16.04
C ARG A 403 -32.87 -28.02 16.22
N LYS A 404 -31.64 -27.57 15.92
CA LYS A 404 -31.39 -26.26 15.29
C LYS A 404 -30.73 -26.48 13.93
N ILE A 405 -31.20 -25.76 12.93
CA ILE A 405 -30.61 -25.73 11.58
C ILE A 405 -29.12 -25.35 11.73
N ASN A 406 -28.24 -26.06 11.02
CA ASN A 406 -26.77 -25.95 11.04
C ASN A 406 -26.00 -26.61 12.22
N GLN A 407 -26.62 -27.51 13.01
CA GLN A 407 -25.85 -28.38 13.91
C GLN A 407 -25.71 -29.80 13.33
N LYS A 408 -24.47 -30.32 13.27
CA LYS A 408 -24.20 -31.75 13.05
C LYS A 408 -25.02 -32.55 14.07
N ALA A 409 -25.72 -33.59 13.62
CA ALA A 409 -26.68 -34.30 14.45
C ALA A 409 -25.99 -35.00 15.63
N ALA A 410 -26.39 -34.64 16.85
CA ALA A 410 -25.81 -35.17 18.09
C ALA A 410 -26.45 -36.51 18.47
N TYR A 411 -26.03 -37.56 17.76
CA TYR A 411 -26.32 -38.96 18.11
C TYR A 411 -25.31 -39.48 19.12
N LYS A 412 -25.70 -40.48 19.91
CA LYS A 412 -24.92 -40.97 21.04
C LYS A 412 -25.13 -42.48 21.22
N ILE A 413 -24.13 -43.28 20.88
CA ILE A 413 -24.17 -44.73 21.09
C ILE A 413 -23.93 -45.02 22.58
N ILE A 414 -24.68 -45.97 23.14
CA ILE A 414 -24.47 -46.54 24.47
C ILE A 414 -24.20 -48.03 24.33
N ARG A 415 -23.04 -48.43 24.84
CA ARG A 415 -22.69 -49.82 25.07
C ARG A 415 -23.10 -50.24 26.48
N LEU A 416 -23.92 -51.28 26.59
CA LEU A 416 -24.15 -52.00 27.85
C LEU A 416 -23.04 -53.04 28.05
N ALA A 417 -22.73 -53.36 29.30
CA ALA A 417 -21.95 -54.55 29.67
C ALA A 417 -22.63 -55.17 30.90
N GLU A 418 -22.38 -56.46 31.14
CA GLU A 418 -23.05 -57.27 32.17
C GLU A 418 -23.22 -56.54 33.51
N PHE A 419 -24.44 -56.61 34.05
CA PHE A 419 -24.93 -55.72 35.10
C PHE A 419 -24.16 -55.78 36.42
N ASP A 420 -23.73 -54.61 36.89
CA ASP A 420 -23.69 -54.27 38.33
C ASP A 420 -23.83 -52.74 38.49
N ASP A 421 -24.21 -52.28 39.67
CA ASP A 421 -24.87 -50.96 39.94
C ASP A 421 -23.97 -49.69 39.76
N LYS A 422 -23.38 -49.50 38.57
CA LYS A 422 -22.49 -48.39 38.18
C LYS A 422 -22.89 -47.76 36.85
N ALA A 423 -22.58 -46.47 36.69
CA ALA A 423 -22.84 -45.72 35.46
C ALA A 423 -22.12 -46.37 34.25
N LEU A 424 -22.91 -46.76 33.24
CA LEU A 424 -22.47 -47.65 32.16
C LEU A 424 -21.50 -46.99 31.16
N VAL A 425 -21.68 -45.70 30.84
CA VAL A 425 -20.82 -44.92 29.92
C VAL A 425 -20.79 -43.44 30.33
N THR A 426 -19.64 -42.75 30.15
CA THR A 426 -19.51 -41.28 30.22
C THR A 426 -19.30 -40.74 28.80
N ILE A 427 -19.95 -39.64 28.40
CA ILE A 427 -20.01 -39.24 26.97
C ILE A 427 -19.58 -37.79 26.71
N GLY A 428 -18.92 -37.59 25.56
CA GLY A 428 -18.70 -36.28 24.95
C GLY A 428 -19.87 -35.86 24.05
N LEU A 429 -19.93 -34.57 23.72
CA LEU A 429 -21.03 -33.95 22.95
C LEU A 429 -20.68 -33.60 21.49
N ASN A 430 -19.45 -33.87 21.03
CA ASN A 430 -18.87 -33.24 19.84
C ASN A 430 -18.42 -34.20 18.72
N ASP A 431 -18.46 -35.52 18.93
CA ASP A 431 -17.87 -36.50 18.00
C ASP A 431 -18.95 -37.24 17.19
N ILE A 432 -18.68 -37.46 15.89
CA ILE A 432 -19.47 -38.32 15.01
C ILE A 432 -19.01 -39.77 15.18
N LEU A 433 -19.98 -40.69 15.17
CA LEU A 433 -19.85 -42.15 15.28
C LEU A 433 -18.49 -42.71 14.81
N THR A 434 -17.61 -43.04 15.76
CA THR A 434 -16.31 -43.67 15.49
C THR A 434 -16.36 -45.18 15.72
N SER A 435 -15.52 -45.94 15.00
CA SER A 435 -15.50 -47.42 15.08
C SER A 435 -15.13 -47.98 16.45
N LYS A 436 -14.66 -47.14 17.40
CA LYS A 436 -14.34 -47.55 18.77
C LYS A 436 -15.55 -47.54 19.72
N GLU A 437 -16.69 -47.00 19.28
CA GLU A 437 -17.91 -46.85 20.09
C GLU A 437 -18.81 -48.09 20.09
N PHE A 438 -18.60 -49.00 19.13
CA PHE A 438 -19.38 -50.22 18.96
C PHE A 438 -18.64 -51.44 19.51
N GLN A 439 -19.24 -52.19 20.43
CA GLN A 439 -18.77 -53.52 20.83
C GLN A 439 -19.95 -54.34 21.32
N THR A 440 -20.10 -55.56 20.78
CA THR A 440 -21.22 -56.48 21.02
C THR A 440 -21.46 -56.78 22.50
N ILE A 441 -22.73 -57.01 22.82
CA ILE A 441 -23.28 -57.11 24.17
C ILE A 441 -24.15 -58.36 24.20
N THR A 442 -24.00 -59.21 25.21
CA THR A 442 -24.93 -60.33 25.44
C THR A 442 -25.72 -60.01 26.70
N LEU A 443 -27.06 -60.12 26.62
CA LEU A 443 -27.94 -60.14 27.78
C LEU A 443 -27.98 -61.55 28.38
#